data_AF-A0A2A6HGT3-F1
#
_entry.id   AF-A0A2A6HGT3-F1
#
_cell.length_a   1.000
_cell.length_b   1.000
_cell.length_c   1.000
_cell.angle_alpha   90.00
_cell.angle_beta   90.00
_cell.angle_gamma   90.00
#
_symmetry.space_group_name_H-M   'P 1'
#
loop_
_entity.id
_entity.type
_entity.pdbx_description
1 polymer ?
#
loop_
_entity_poly.entity_id
_entity_poly.type
_entity_poly.pdbx_seq_one_letter_code
_entity_poly.pdbx_strand_id
1 'polypeptide(L)'
;MRQGYRVPQKRSVLLRAPGLVIGAIAFGAAGGWTASDLIAAWSAPGGSGQSCRIKGNVSIDTGERIFHVPGQKYYAQTKISPKYGERWFCSEFEAWAAGWRKSKS
;
A
#
# COMPACT_ATOMS: atom_id res chain seq x y z
N MET A 1 -5.42 -46.99 22.99
CA MET A 1 -6.17 -46.31 21.90
C MET A 1 -5.64 -44.90 21.74
N ARG A 2 -4.89 -44.58 20.67
CA ARG A 2 -4.94 -43.26 19.98
C ARG A 2 -4.50 -43.42 18.52
N GLN A 3 -5.46 -43.10 17.66
CA GLN A 3 -5.48 -43.08 16.20
C GLN A 3 -4.20 -42.51 15.57
N GLY A 4 -3.76 -43.11 14.47
CA GLY A 4 -2.64 -42.61 13.68
C GLY A 4 -2.98 -41.40 12.81
N TYR A 5 -1.93 -40.83 12.22
CA TYR A 5 -1.98 -40.05 10.99
C TYR A 5 -0.67 -40.31 10.23
N ARG A 6 -0.73 -41.18 9.21
CA ARG A 6 0.32 -41.29 8.19
C ARG A 6 0.15 -40.09 7.26
N VAL A 7 1.10 -39.17 7.29
CA VAL A 7 1.15 -38.06 6.32
C VAL A 7 1.50 -38.64 4.94
N PRO A 8 0.69 -38.42 3.89
CA PRO A 8 1.03 -38.88 2.54
C PRO A 8 2.21 -38.07 2.00
N GLN A 9 3.35 -38.74 1.83
CA GLN A 9 4.51 -38.21 1.11
C GLN A 9 4.13 -38.02 -0.37
N LYS A 10 3.75 -36.80 -0.76
CA LYS A 10 3.56 -36.43 -2.16
C LYS A 10 4.91 -36.51 -2.85
N ARG A 11 5.14 -37.60 -3.59
CA ARG A 11 6.28 -37.75 -4.49
C ARG A 11 6.28 -36.58 -5.47
N SER A 12 7.29 -35.74 -5.34
CA SER A 12 7.55 -34.61 -6.22
C SER A 12 7.83 -35.13 -7.64
N VAL A 13 6.98 -34.77 -8.60
CA VAL A 13 7.15 -35.09 -10.03
C VAL A 13 8.06 -34.07 -10.74
N LEU A 14 8.77 -33.24 -9.96
CA LEU A 14 9.57 -32.10 -10.46
C LEU A 14 10.88 -32.46 -11.19
N LEU A 15 11.14 -33.74 -11.51
CA LEU A 15 12.43 -34.18 -12.07
C LEU A 15 12.36 -34.85 -13.45
N ARG A 16 11.28 -34.66 -14.23
CA ARG A 16 11.20 -35.17 -15.61
C ARG A 16 10.62 -34.15 -16.60
N ALA A 17 11.30 -33.01 -16.77
CA ALA A 17 11.37 -32.27 -18.04
C ALA A 17 12.13 -30.94 -17.84
N PRO A 18 13.46 -30.87 -18.06
CA PRO A 18 14.20 -29.62 -17.99
C PRO A 18 13.86 -28.61 -19.13
N GLY A 19 12.95 -28.94 -20.04
CA GLY A 19 12.65 -28.14 -21.25
C GLY A 19 11.39 -27.27 -21.24
N LEU A 20 10.59 -27.24 -20.16
CA LEU A 20 9.25 -26.61 -20.16
C LEU A 20 9.08 -25.49 -19.12
N VAL A 21 10.17 -24.87 -18.65
CA VAL A 21 10.08 -23.70 -17.74
C VAL A 21 10.52 -22.39 -18.43
N ILE A 22 11.14 -22.45 -19.62
CA ILE A 22 11.61 -21.24 -20.33
C ILE A 22 10.47 -20.57 -21.16
N GLY A 23 9.34 -21.24 -21.38
CA GLY A 23 8.26 -20.74 -22.25
C GLY A 23 7.27 -19.74 -21.63
N ALA A 24 7.35 -19.42 -20.33
CA ALA A 24 6.38 -18.56 -19.65
C ALA A 24 6.83 -17.10 -19.44
N ILE A 25 8.04 -16.72 -19.87
CA ILE A 25 8.53 -15.34 -19.75
C ILE A 25 8.28 -14.52 -21.03
N ALA A 26 7.89 -15.15 -22.14
CA ALA A 26 7.82 -14.50 -23.45
C ALA A 26 6.41 -14.04 -23.91
N PHE A 27 5.34 -14.22 -23.12
CA PHE A 27 3.97 -13.76 -23.45
C PHE A 27 3.54 -12.48 -22.70
N GLY A 28 4.47 -11.75 -22.08
CA GLY A 28 4.17 -10.49 -21.38
C GLY A 28 4.27 -9.22 -22.25
N ALA A 29 4.73 -9.32 -23.50
CA ALA A 29 5.03 -8.13 -24.31
C ALA A 29 3.81 -7.40 -24.91
N ALA A 30 2.58 -7.92 -24.74
CA ALA A 30 1.38 -7.33 -25.34
C ALA A 30 0.20 -7.09 -24.37
N GLY A 31 0.35 -7.31 -23.06
CA GLY A 31 -0.75 -7.01 -22.11
C GLY A 31 -0.80 -7.80 -20.80
N GLY A 32 0.27 -8.51 -20.41
CA GLY A 32 0.34 -9.19 -19.12
C GLY A 32 1.00 -8.28 -18.08
N TRP A 33 0.26 -7.87 -17.05
CA TRP A 33 0.80 -7.10 -15.93
C TRP A 33 1.85 -7.95 -15.23
N THR A 34 3.11 -7.53 -15.25
CA THR A 34 4.15 -8.20 -14.46
C THR A 34 3.90 -7.94 -12.97
N ALA A 35 4.42 -8.80 -12.10
CA ALA A 35 4.37 -8.54 -10.65
C ALA A 35 4.99 -7.17 -10.29
N SER A 36 5.98 -6.74 -11.08
CA SER A 36 6.59 -5.41 -10.98
C SER A 36 5.62 -4.29 -11.37
N ASP A 37 4.77 -4.48 -12.39
CA ASP A 37 3.74 -3.50 -12.75
C ASP A 37 2.65 -3.39 -11.69
N LEU A 38 2.30 -4.49 -11.02
CA LEU A 38 1.36 -4.47 -9.89
C LEU A 38 1.95 -3.72 -8.68
N ILE A 39 3.24 -3.91 -8.39
CA ILE A 39 3.94 -3.16 -7.34
C ILE A 39 4.06 -1.67 -7.73
N ALA A 40 4.34 -1.36 -9.00
CA ALA A 40 4.42 0.00 -9.49
C ALA A 40 3.05 0.71 -9.45
N ALA A 41 1.96 0.01 -9.77
CA ALA A 41 0.61 0.56 -9.70
C ALA A 41 0.17 0.87 -8.25
N TRP A 42 0.60 0.06 -7.27
CA TRP A 42 0.44 0.37 -5.85
C TRP A 42 1.31 1.56 -5.43
N SER A 43 2.57 1.58 -5.88
CA SER A 43 3.58 2.55 -5.43
C SER A 43 3.48 3.89 -6.14
N ALA A 44 2.73 3.96 -7.24
CA ALA A 44 2.44 5.21 -7.92
C ALA A 44 1.64 6.10 -6.95
N PRO A 45 2.13 7.32 -6.65
CA PRO A 45 1.32 8.29 -5.93
C PRO A 45 0.03 8.49 -6.74
N GLY A 46 -1.09 8.03 -6.20
CA GLY A 46 -2.37 8.11 -6.87
C GLY A 46 -2.77 9.56 -7.09
N GLY A 47 -2.60 10.06 -8.31
CA GLY A 47 -3.23 11.30 -8.77
C GLY A 47 -2.33 12.23 -9.55
N SER A 48 -2.24 12.01 -10.86
CA SER A 48 -2.03 13.09 -11.82
C SER A 48 -3.29 13.99 -11.84
N GLY A 49 -3.22 15.13 -11.13
CA GLY A 49 -4.17 16.25 -11.30
C GLY A 49 -5.20 16.48 -10.18
N GLN A 50 -5.29 15.63 -9.16
CA GLN A 50 -6.12 15.90 -7.99
C GLN A 50 -5.24 16.53 -6.91
N SER A 51 -5.49 17.79 -6.55
CA SER A 51 -4.88 18.41 -5.38
C SER A 51 -5.21 17.53 -4.17
N CYS A 52 -4.23 16.78 -3.65
CA CYS A 52 -4.44 15.85 -2.54
C CYS A 52 -5.10 16.60 -1.38
N ARG A 53 -6.30 16.15 -0.98
CA ARG A 53 -7.21 16.95 -0.14
C ARG A 53 -7.07 16.65 1.34
N ILE A 54 -6.35 15.61 1.73
CA ILE A 54 -6.24 15.23 3.14
C ILE A 54 -5.03 15.96 3.74
N LYS A 55 -5.26 16.70 4.81
CA LYS A 55 -4.26 17.54 5.47
C LYS A 55 -3.63 16.80 6.64
N GLY A 56 -2.37 16.41 6.55
CA GLY A 56 -1.61 15.85 7.66
C GLY A 56 -0.85 16.91 8.46
N ASN A 57 -1.35 17.23 9.65
CA ASN A 57 -0.69 18.10 10.64
C ASN A 57 0.06 17.32 11.75
N VAL A 58 1.21 17.84 12.21
CA VAL A 58 1.96 17.31 13.34
C VAL A 58 1.80 18.26 14.51
N SER A 59 1.27 17.76 15.63
CA SER A 59 1.18 18.55 16.86
C SER A 59 2.60 18.84 17.36
N ILE A 60 2.96 20.12 17.46
CA ILE A 60 4.31 20.53 17.90
C ILE A 60 4.54 20.13 19.37
N ASP A 61 3.50 20.21 20.21
CA ASP A 61 3.59 19.95 21.64
C ASP A 61 3.66 18.45 21.97
N THR A 62 2.95 17.61 21.20
CA THR A 62 2.80 16.17 21.49
C THR A 62 3.49 15.26 20.47
N GLY A 63 3.96 15.80 19.34
CA GLY A 63 4.52 15.03 18.22
C GLY A 63 3.49 14.17 17.48
N GLU A 64 2.20 14.28 17.81
CA GLU A 64 1.16 13.46 17.22
C GLU A 64 0.92 13.78 15.75
N ARG A 65 0.84 12.74 14.92
CA ARG A 65 0.55 12.84 13.49
C ARG A 65 -0.95 12.70 13.25
N ILE A 66 -1.60 13.80 12.91
CA ILE A 66 -3.06 13.88 12.79
C ILE A 66 -3.43 14.30 11.37
N PHE A 67 -4.28 13.52 10.71
CA PHE A 67 -4.81 13.92 9.41
C PHE A 67 -6.25 14.40 9.49
N HIS A 68 -6.57 15.40 8.67
CA HIS A 68 -7.88 16.00 8.54
C HIS A 68 -8.45 15.77 7.14
N VAL A 69 -9.72 15.38 7.07
CA VAL A 69 -10.47 15.18 5.82
C VAL A 69 -11.40 16.37 5.56
N PRO A 70 -11.74 16.68 4.30
CA PRO A 70 -12.74 17.70 3.99
C PRO A 70 -14.06 17.44 4.73
N GLY A 71 -14.67 18.51 5.25
CA GLY A 71 -15.91 18.44 6.05
C GLY A 71 -15.71 18.39 7.57
N GLN A 72 -14.47 18.19 8.05
CA GLN A 72 -14.16 18.31 9.47
C GLN A 72 -14.07 19.77 9.94
N LYS A 73 -14.39 20.00 11.21
CA LYS A 73 -14.47 21.34 11.84
C LYS A 73 -13.15 22.09 11.70
N TYR A 74 -12.04 21.40 11.92
CA TYR A 74 -10.71 22.01 11.90
C TYR A 74 -10.02 21.95 10.55
N TYR A 75 -10.63 21.32 9.54
CA TYR A 75 -10.02 21.16 8.23
C TYR A 75 -9.61 22.49 7.59
N ALA A 76 -10.46 23.51 7.66
CA ALA A 76 -10.19 24.84 7.09
C ALA A 76 -9.07 25.59 7.84
N GLN A 77 -8.97 25.37 9.15
CA GLN A 77 -8.01 26.05 10.03
C GLN A 77 -6.61 25.41 9.94
N THR A 78 -6.54 24.10 9.74
CA THR A 78 -5.27 23.39 9.57
C THR A 78 -4.55 23.87 8.31
N LYS A 79 -3.37 24.46 8.49
CA LYS A 79 -2.46 24.85 7.41
C LYS A 79 -1.26 23.92 7.43
N ILE A 80 -0.93 23.34 6.28
CA ILE A 80 0.18 22.40 6.16
C ILE A 80 1.50 23.15 6.01
N SER A 81 2.46 22.82 6.86
CA SER A 81 3.78 23.41 6.94
C SER A 81 4.86 22.31 6.83
N PRO A 82 5.42 22.05 5.63
CA PRO A 82 6.38 20.98 5.39
C PRO A 82 7.62 20.99 6.29
N LYS A 83 7.99 22.16 6.82
CA LYS A 83 9.14 22.32 7.74
C LYS A 83 9.01 21.49 9.03
N TYR A 84 7.79 21.09 9.40
CA TYR A 84 7.52 20.25 10.58
C TYR A 84 7.19 18.79 10.22
N GLY A 85 7.43 18.39 8.96
CA GLY A 85 7.07 17.04 8.48
C GLY A 85 5.59 16.86 8.17
N GLU A 86 4.83 17.95 8.17
CA GLU A 86 3.44 18.00 7.72
C GLU A 86 3.35 17.83 6.22
N ARG A 87 2.28 17.18 5.73
CA ARG A 87 2.10 16.90 4.30
C ARG A 87 0.66 16.65 3.93
N TRP A 88 0.40 16.67 2.64
CA TRP A 88 -0.89 16.30 2.08
C TRP A 88 -0.92 14.83 1.71
N PHE A 89 -2.10 14.23 1.82
CA PHE A 89 -2.40 12.86 1.44
C PHE A 89 -3.52 12.84 0.42
N CYS A 90 -3.46 11.88 -0.49
CA CYS A 90 -4.44 11.75 -1.55
C CYS A 90 -5.55 10.75 -1.15
N SER A 91 -5.27 9.86 -0.19
CA SER A 91 -6.25 8.95 0.41
C SER A 91 -6.10 8.82 1.93
N GLU A 92 -7.19 8.44 2.63
CA GLU A 92 -7.11 8.17 4.07
C GLU A 92 -6.20 6.99 4.36
N PHE A 93 -6.24 5.95 3.50
CA PHE A 93 -5.39 4.77 3.62
C PHE A 93 -3.91 5.11 3.60
N GLU A 94 -3.49 6.02 2.71
CA GLU A 94 -2.12 6.51 2.66
C GLU A 94 -1.70 7.19 3.97
N ALA A 95 -2.59 7.99 4.57
CA ALA A 95 -2.35 8.61 5.86
C ALA A 95 -2.21 7.57 6.99
N TRP A 96 -3.10 6.58 7.03
CA TRP A 96 -3.01 5.47 7.98
C TRP A 96 -1.73 4.66 7.81
N ALA A 97 -1.38 4.28 6.58
CA ALA A 97 -0.16 3.54 6.25
C ALA A 97 1.10 4.32 6.63
N ALA A 98 1.05 5.66 6.53
CA ALA A 98 2.11 6.55 6.97
C ALA A 98 2.19 6.75 8.50
N GLY A 99 1.32 6.09 9.28
CA GLY A 99 1.27 6.17 10.74
C GLY A 99 0.56 7.39 11.29
N TRP A 100 -0.40 7.95 10.55
CA TRP A 100 -1.19 9.11 10.97
C TRP A 100 -2.54 8.65 11.50
N ARG A 101 -3.04 9.33 12.54
CA ARG A 101 -4.39 9.10 13.07
C ARG A 101 -5.39 10.11 12.52
N LYS A 102 -6.64 9.70 12.34
CA LYS A 102 -7.72 10.62 11.92
C LYS A 102 -8.03 11.64 13.03
N SER A 103 -8.29 12.89 12.65
CA SER A 103 -8.85 13.88 13.57
C SER A 103 -10.20 13.42 14.08
N LYS A 104 -10.45 13.62 15.39
CA LYS A 104 -11.73 13.32 16.04
C LYS A 104 -12.79 14.38 15.77
N SER A 105 -12.44 15.49 15.10
CA SER A 105 -13.30 16.67 14.92
C SER A 105 -12.98 17.42 13.64
#